data_AF-A0A933ABE6-F1
#
_entry.id   AF-A0A933ABE6-F1
#
_cell.length_a   1.000
_cell.length_b   1.000
_cell.length_c   1.000
_cell.angle_alpha   90.00
_cell.angle_beta   90.00
_cell.angle_gamma   90.00
#
_symmetry.space_group_name_H-M   'P 1'
#
loop_
_entity.id
_entity.type
_entity.pdbx_description
1 polymer ?
#
loop_
_entity_poly.entity_id
_entity_poly.type
_entity_poly.pdbx_seq_one_letter_code
_entity_poly.pdbx_strand_id
1 'polypeptide(L)'
;MLNERGRHEESQKVAEQVHKGVKVYSAGQSHFLSRLRGLKAKREEYLKTLPVDPRLLRLLDNIVYSTYMDCVHLGMEEEAKVILSGEESRI
;
A
#
# COMPACT_ATOMS: atom_id res chain seq x y z
N MET A 1 44.84 -9.82 -4.38
CA MET A 1 43.70 -10.72 -4.12
C MET A 1 43.05 -10.25 -2.83
N LEU A 2 41.86 -9.66 -2.89
CA LEU A 2 41.16 -9.13 -1.71
C LEU A 2 40.32 -10.24 -1.06
N ASN A 3 40.57 -10.46 0.23
CA ASN A 3 40.01 -11.55 1.03
C ASN A 3 38.47 -11.53 1.04
N GLU A 4 37.85 -12.70 0.87
CA GLU A 4 36.40 -12.92 0.77
C GLU A 4 35.60 -12.46 2.00
N ARG A 5 36.28 -12.27 3.14
CA ARG A 5 35.69 -11.73 4.38
C ARG A 5 35.29 -10.25 4.30
N GLY A 6 36.01 -9.44 3.51
CA GLY A 6 35.67 -8.01 3.36
C GLY A 6 34.36 -7.78 2.58
N ARG A 7 34.00 -8.69 1.67
CA ARG A 7 32.77 -8.61 0.88
C ARG A 7 31.51 -8.93 1.67
N HIS A 8 31.60 -9.78 2.69
CA HIS A 8 30.47 -10.11 3.55
C HIS A 8 30.15 -9.00 4.56
N GLU A 9 31.17 -8.33 5.10
CA GLU A 9 30.98 -7.18 6.01
C GLU A 9 30.48 -5.93 5.28
N GLU A 10 30.92 -5.68 4.04
CA GLU A 10 30.34 -4.62 3.20
C GLU A 10 28.89 -4.94 2.79
N SER A 11 28.58 -6.19 2.45
CA SER A 11 27.20 -6.58 2.09
C SER A 11 26.24 -6.49 3.28
N GLN A 12 26.71 -6.81 4.50
CA GLN A 12 25.93 -6.63 5.73
C GLN A 12 25.80 -5.15 6.12
N LYS A 13 26.85 -4.33 5.95
CA LYS A 13 26.76 -2.87 6.14
C LYS A 13 25.88 -2.18 5.11
N VAL A 14 25.87 -2.62 3.85
CA VAL A 14 24.96 -2.09 2.82
C VAL A 14 23.51 -2.48 3.13
N ALA A 15 23.26 -3.70 3.61
CA ALA A 15 21.91 -4.13 4.04
C ALA A 15 21.41 -3.35 5.27
N GLU A 16 22.29 -2.99 6.20
CA GLU A 16 21.95 -2.17 7.38
C GLU A 16 21.89 -0.66 7.07
N GLN A 17 22.52 -0.16 6.00
CA GLN A 17 22.53 1.26 5.62
C GLN A 17 21.37 1.70 4.72
N VAL A 18 20.46 0.82 4.29
CA VAL A 18 19.15 1.20 3.69
C VAL A 18 18.13 1.58 4.78
N HIS A 19 18.58 1.81 6.02
CA HIS A 19 17.76 2.27 7.14
C HIS A 19 17.61 3.81 7.14
N LYS A 20 16.96 4.33 6.09
CA LYS A 20 16.28 5.65 6.10
C LYS A 20 14.91 5.51 5.43
N GLY A 21 13.92 5.07 6.21
CA GLY A 21 12.50 5.35 5.96
C GLY A 21 11.76 4.59 4.85
N VAL A 22 12.41 3.74 4.06
CA VAL A 22 11.70 2.95 3.02
C VAL A 22 11.09 1.71 3.66
N LYS A 23 9.77 1.75 3.94
CA LYS A 23 9.03 0.53 4.33
C LYS A 23 9.06 -0.47 3.17
N VAL A 24 9.61 -1.66 3.44
CA VAL A 24 9.57 -2.79 2.50
C VAL A 24 8.34 -3.63 2.81
N TYR A 25 7.42 -3.73 1.85
CA TYR A 25 6.21 -4.53 1.97
C TYR A 25 6.42 -5.94 1.41
N SER A 26 5.84 -6.94 2.06
CA SER A 26 5.70 -8.27 1.45
C SER A 26 4.84 -8.22 0.18
N ALA A 27 4.87 -9.29 -0.62
CA ALA A 27 4.03 -9.39 -1.82
C ALA A 27 2.52 -9.30 -1.49
N GLY A 28 2.08 -9.94 -0.41
CA GLY A 28 0.69 -9.87 0.06
C GLY A 28 0.30 -8.45 0.47
N GLN A 29 1.15 -7.81 1.28
CA GLN A 29 0.96 -6.42 1.71
C GLN A 29 0.86 -5.46 0.50
N SER A 30 1.80 -5.57 -0.44
CA SER A 30 1.80 -4.76 -1.68
C SER A 30 0.53 -4.98 -2.51
N HIS A 31 0.04 -6.21 -2.60
CA HIS A 31 -1.18 -6.55 -3.32
C HIS A 31 -2.40 -5.80 -2.76
N PHE A 32 -2.63 -5.88 -1.45
CA PHE A 32 -3.80 -5.26 -0.82
C PHE A 32 -3.75 -3.74 -0.86
N LEU A 33 -2.58 -3.12 -0.65
CA LEU A 33 -2.41 -1.66 -0.79
C LEU A 33 -2.70 -1.19 -2.23
N SER A 34 -2.18 -1.90 -3.23
CA SER A 34 -2.45 -1.60 -4.64
C SER A 34 -3.92 -1.75 -4.99
N ARG A 35 -4.55 -2.83 -4.52
CA ARG A 35 -5.98 -3.09 -4.68
C ARG A 35 -6.82 -1.97 -4.06
N LEU A 36 -6.48 -1.52 -2.85
CA LEU A 36 -7.19 -0.44 -2.15
C LEU A 36 -7.13 0.88 -2.94
N ARG A 37 -5.95 1.25 -3.47
CA ARG A 37 -5.80 2.43 -4.34
C ARG A 37 -6.68 2.33 -5.58
N GLY A 38 -6.67 1.18 -6.26
CA GLY A 38 -7.48 0.96 -7.45
C GLY A 38 -8.97 1.05 -7.17
N LEU A 39 -9.44 0.52 -6.04
CA LEU A 39 -10.84 0.60 -5.65
C LEU A 39 -11.28 2.02 -5.29
N LYS A 40 -10.43 2.78 -4.58
CA LYS A 40 -10.67 4.21 -4.31
C LYS A 40 -10.80 5.01 -5.60
N ALA A 41 -9.86 4.85 -6.53
CA ALA A 41 -9.91 5.53 -7.82
C ALA A 41 -11.17 5.17 -8.62
N LYS A 42 -11.54 3.88 -8.68
CA LYS A 42 -12.78 3.43 -9.33
C LYS A 42 -14.03 4.03 -8.70
N ARG A 43 -14.08 4.15 -7.38
CA ARG A 43 -15.19 4.77 -6.67
C ARG A 43 -15.30 6.26 -7.02
N GLU A 44 -14.18 6.98 -7.01
CA GLU A 44 -14.14 8.41 -7.39
C GLU A 44 -14.53 8.63 -8.85
N GLU A 45 -14.11 7.74 -9.75
CA GLU A 45 -14.51 7.75 -11.15
C GLU A 45 -16.02 7.47 -11.29
N TYR A 46 -16.53 6.47 -10.56
CA TYR A 46 -17.95 6.11 -10.60
C TYR A 46 -18.86 7.25 -10.12
N LEU A 47 -18.45 8.01 -9.09
CA LEU A 47 -19.18 9.19 -8.62
C LEU A 47 -19.26 10.32 -9.66
N LYS A 48 -18.39 10.32 -10.67
CA LYS A 48 -18.44 11.27 -11.79
C LYS A 48 -19.43 10.84 -12.88
N THR A 49 -19.92 9.60 -12.85
CA THR A 49 -20.93 9.10 -13.81
C THR A 49 -22.33 9.53 -13.39
N LEU A 50 -23.18 9.91 -14.34
CA LEU A 50 -24.58 10.26 -14.08
C LEU A 50 -25.52 9.49 -15.03
N PRO A 51 -26.60 8.88 -14.49
CA PRO A 51 -26.96 8.79 -13.08
C PRO A 51 -26.09 7.79 -12.31
N VAL A 52 -25.81 8.08 -11.04
CA VAL A 52 -25.15 7.13 -10.12
C VAL A 52 -26.18 6.07 -9.69
N ASP A 53 -25.86 4.77 -9.86
CA ASP A 53 -26.63 3.66 -9.27
C ASP A 53 -26.21 3.47 -7.79
N PRO A 54 -27.11 3.72 -6.83
CA PRO A 54 -26.82 3.55 -5.41
C PRO A 54 -26.45 2.11 -5.02
N ARG A 55 -26.90 1.09 -5.75
CA ARG A 55 -26.55 -0.31 -5.47
C ARG A 55 -25.09 -0.58 -5.78
N LEU A 56 -24.61 -0.09 -6.93
CA LEU A 56 -23.22 -0.24 -7.33
C LEU A 56 -22.30 0.58 -6.44
N LEU A 57 -22.70 1.78 -6.04
CA LEU A 57 -21.94 2.58 -5.08
C LEU A 57 -21.76 1.85 -3.73
N ARG A 58 -22.84 1.28 -3.18
CA ARG A 58 -22.76 0.47 -1.95
C ARG A 58 -21.86 -0.76 -2.10
N LEU A 59 -21.90 -1.42 -3.26
CA LEU A 59 -21.02 -2.55 -3.54
C LEU A 59 -19.55 -2.10 -3.53
N LEU A 60 -19.23 -0.98 -4.18
CA LEU A 60 -17.88 -0.40 -4.17
C LEU A 60 -17.43 -0.04 -2.75
N ASP A 61 -18.29 0.62 -1.97
CA ASP A 61 -18.00 0.95 -0.56
C ASP A 61 -17.67 -0.30 0.26
N ASN A 62 -18.45 -1.37 0.11
CA ASN A 62 -18.21 -2.64 0.82
C ASN A 62 -16.89 -3.29 0.42
N ILE A 63 -16.54 -3.29 -0.87
CA ILE A 63 -15.28 -3.88 -1.35
C ILE A 63 -14.09 -3.04 -0.88
N VAL A 64 -14.20 -1.71 -0.86
CA VAL A 64 -13.18 -0.81 -0.30
C VAL A 64 -12.97 -1.12 1.19
N TYR A 65 -14.05 -1.20 1.97
CA TYR A 65 -13.97 -1.49 3.40
C TYR A 65 -13.38 -2.87 3.69
N SER A 66 -13.81 -3.91 2.98
CA SER A 66 -13.24 -5.26 3.12
C SER A 66 -11.74 -5.25 2.82
N THR A 67 -11.32 -4.57 1.75
CA THR A 67 -9.90 -4.49 1.37
C THR A 67 -9.09 -3.69 2.40
N TYR A 68 -9.69 -2.65 2.99
CA TYR A 68 -9.09 -1.94 4.11
C TYR A 68 -8.89 -2.85 5.33
N MET A 69 -9.87 -3.70 5.67
CA MET A 69 -9.73 -4.67 6.76
C MET A 69 -8.63 -5.70 6.48
N ASP A 70 -8.47 -6.14 5.23
CA ASP A 70 -7.34 -6.99 4.84
C ASP A 70 -5.99 -6.29 5.08
N CYS A 71 -5.89 -4.98 4.77
CA CYS A 71 -4.70 -4.19 5.11
C CYS A 71 -4.47 -4.09 6.62
N VAL A 72 -5.52 -3.89 7.42
CA VAL A 72 -5.45 -3.83 8.89
C VAL A 72 -4.94 -5.15 9.46
N HIS A 73 -5.48 -6.28 9.01
CA HIS A 73 -5.03 -7.62 9.45
C HIS A 73 -3.57 -7.91 9.09
N LEU A 74 -3.03 -7.25 8.06
CA LEU A 74 -1.63 -7.34 7.65
C LEU A 74 -0.73 -6.26 8.29
N GLY A 75 -1.24 -5.48 9.25
CA GLY A 75 -0.50 -4.46 9.98
C GLY A 75 -0.22 -3.18 9.19
N MET A 76 -1.04 -2.88 8.17
CA MET A 76 -0.88 -1.73 7.28
C MET A 76 -2.01 -0.70 7.43
N GLU A 77 -2.53 -0.53 8.63
CA GLU A 77 -3.65 0.38 8.90
C GLU A 77 -3.31 1.83 8.51
N GLU A 78 -2.12 2.30 8.86
CA GLU A 78 -1.70 3.67 8.60
C GLU A 78 -1.52 3.95 7.11
N GLU A 79 -0.88 3.04 6.36
CA GLU A 79 -0.78 3.13 4.91
C GLU A 79 -2.16 3.14 4.24
N ALA A 80 -3.08 2.31 4.74
CA ALA A 80 -4.42 2.22 4.21
C ALA A 80 -5.22 3.51 4.50
N LYS A 81 -5.07 4.12 5.68
CA LYS A 81 -5.66 5.43 6.01
C LYS A 81 -5.11 6.54 5.12
N VAL A 82 -3.81 6.58 4.87
CA VAL A 82 -3.16 7.51 3.93
C VAL A 82 -3.78 7.36 2.53
N ILE A 83 -3.93 6.13 2.05
CA ILE A 83 -4.59 5.85 0.76
C ILE A 83 -6.02 6.39 0.74
N LEU A 84 -6.82 6.13 1.79
CA LEU A 84 -8.23 6.51 1.84
C LEU A 84 -8.46 8.01 2.04
N SER A 85 -7.65 8.66 2.86
CA SER A 85 -7.69 10.12 3.09
C SER A 85 -7.25 10.91 1.85
N GLY A 86 -6.43 10.30 0.99
CA GLY A 86 -5.82 11.01 -0.13
C GLY A 86 -4.71 11.97 0.30
N GLU A 87 -4.26 11.87 1.55
CA GLU A 87 -3.00 12.48 1.99
C GLU A 87 -1.87 11.68 1.34
N GLU A 88 -1.47 12.03 0.12
CA GLU A 88 -0.14 11.62 -0.35
C GLU A 88 0.85 12.07 0.73
N SER A 89 1.49 11.10 1.39
CA SER A 89 2.66 11.38 2.21
C SER A 89 3.69 12.07 1.31
N ARG A 90 3.70 13.41 1.35
CA ARG A 90 4.79 14.24 0.86
C ARG A 90 5.99 13.93 1.74
N ILE A 91 6.72 12.89 1.37
CA ILE A 91 8.05 12.57 1.87
C ILE A 91 9.00 12.66 0.69
#